data_AF-W7MWY8-F1
#
_entry.id   AF-W7MWY8-F1
#
_cell.length_a   1.000
_cell.length_b   1.000
_cell.length_c   1.000
_cell.angle_alpha   90.00
_cell.angle_beta   90.00
_cell.angle_gamma   90.00
#
_symmetry.space_group_name_H-M   'P 1'
#
loop_
_entity.id
_entity.type
_entity.pdbx_description
1 polymer ?
#
loop_
_entity_poly.entity_id
_entity_poly.type
_entity_poly.pdbx_seq_one_letter_code
_entity_poly.pdbx_strand_id
1 'polypeptide(L)' 'MPELSRTIIFTREGNEAGDQEKVQELANEWKAQGIKVEVNPDEITFTIPPGQPASDYIVKHFRATMEKEGLWDDWKKGRK' A
#
# COMPACT_ATOMS: atom_id res chain seq x y z
N MET A 1 23.35 4.34 -13.98
CA MET A 1 21.91 4.36 -14.28
C MET A 1 21.23 5.05 -13.10
N PRO A 2 20.38 6.07 -13.29
CA PRO A 2 19.64 6.61 -12.16
C PRO A 2 18.78 5.48 -11.60
N GLU A 3 18.85 5.27 -10.29
CA GLU A 3 18.01 4.29 -9.62
C GLU A 3 16.55 4.61 -9.95
N LEU A 4 15.85 3.63 -10.53
CA LEU A 4 14.44 3.80 -10.88
C LEU A 4 13.62 3.71 -9.59
N SER A 5 12.75 4.68 -9.36
CA SER A 5 11.72 4.62 -8.32
C SER A 5 10.95 3.30 -8.43
N ARG A 6 10.69 2.65 -7.30
CA ARG A 6 9.94 1.39 -7.27
C ARG A 6 8.46 1.68 -6.97
N THR A 7 7.58 1.04 -7.73
CA THR A 7 6.14 1.13 -7.51
C THR A 7 5.61 -0.22 -7.05
N ILE A 8 4.78 -0.21 -6.00
CA ILE A 8 4.08 -1.38 -5.46
C ILE A 8 2.59 -1.08 -5.54
N ILE A 9 1.81 -2.03 -6.06
CA ILE A 9 0.36 -1.86 -6.23
C ILE A 9 -0.34 -2.99 -5.49
N PHE A 10 -1.27 -2.64 -4.61
CA PHE A 10 -2.22 -3.55 -3.98
C PHE A 10 -3.59 -3.34 -4.62
N THR A 11 -4.30 -4.41 -4.93
CA THR A 11 -5.59 -4.35 -5.64
C THR A 11 -6.68 -4.94 -4.77
N ARG A 12 -7.80 -4.21 -4.70
CA ARG A 12 -8.99 -4.60 -3.96
C ARG A 12 -9.79 -5.62 -4.76
N GLU A 13 -10.31 -6.64 -4.09
CA GLU A 13 -11.21 -7.63 -4.71
C GLU A 13 -12.64 -7.59 -4.14
N GLY A 14 -12.84 -6.95 -2.99
CA GLY A 14 -14.14 -6.80 -2.36
C GLY A 14 -15.03 -5.75 -3.03
N ASN A 15 -16.33 -6.01 -3.02
CA ASN A 15 -17.38 -5.13 -3.59
C ASN A 15 -17.99 -4.19 -2.53
N GLU A 16 -17.54 -4.30 -1.28
CA GLU A 16 -18.01 -3.50 -0.17
C GLU A 16 -17.02 -2.35 0.05
N ALA A 17 -17.49 -1.12 0.19
CA ALA A 17 -16.64 0.05 0.45
C ALA A 17 -15.96 0.01 1.84
N GLY A 18 -16.09 -1.10 2.57
CA GLY A 18 -15.67 -1.29 3.96
C GLY A 18 -14.23 -0.86 4.16
N ASP A 19 -14.06 0.11 5.04
CA ASP A 19 -12.76 0.55 5.56
C ASP A 19 -11.80 1.28 4.59
N GLN A 20 -12.30 1.83 3.49
CA GLN A 20 -11.48 2.74 2.66
C GLN A 20 -10.94 3.93 3.47
N GLU A 21 -11.68 4.40 4.48
CA GLU A 21 -11.22 5.42 5.44
C GLU A 21 -9.99 4.96 6.23
N LYS A 22 -10.00 3.76 6.80
CA LYS A 22 -8.84 3.21 7.53
C LYS A 22 -7.63 2.99 6.63
N VAL A 23 -7.85 2.51 5.40
CA VAL A 23 -6.79 2.39 4.40
C VAL A 23 -6.20 3.76 4.06
N GLN A 24 -7.05 4.79 3.96
CA GLN A 24 -6.62 6.16 3.72
C GLN A 24 -5.81 6.72 4.90
N GLU A 25 -6.19 6.42 6.14
CA GLU A 25 -5.43 6.76 7.35
C GLU A 25 -4.06 6.08 7.36
N LEU A 26 -4.00 4.77 7.13
CA LEU A 26 -2.75 4.02 7.02
C LEU A 26 -1.84 4.62 5.94
N ALA A 27 -2.38 4.91 4.76
CA ALA A 27 -1.64 5.54 3.68
C ALA A 27 -1.10 6.93 4.06
N ASN A 28 -1.84 7.71 4.86
CA ASN A 28 -1.39 9.01 5.35
C ASN A 28 -0.23 8.88 6.33
N GLU A 29 -0.18 7.84 7.16
CA GLU A 29 0.99 7.56 8.01
C GLU A 29 2.25 7.30 7.17
N TRP A 30 2.13 6.55 6.08
CA TRP A 30 3.24 6.31 5.15
C TRP A 30 3.65 7.57 4.39
N LYS A 31 2.70 8.43 4.01
CA LYS A 31 3.00 9.76 3.44
C LYS A 31 3.80 10.62 4.41
N ALA A 32 3.48 10.58 5.70
CA ALA A 32 4.25 11.32 6.72
C ALA A 32 5.69 10.82 6.85
N GLN A 33 5.96 9.55 6.51
CA GLN A 33 7.31 8.96 6.46
C GLN A 33 8.06 9.23 5.15
N GLY A 34 7.48 10.04 4.23
CA GLY A 34 8.10 10.40 2.95
C GLY A 34 7.84 9.40 1.82
N ILE A 35 6.94 8.43 2.00
CA ILE A 35 6.53 7.50 0.95
C ILE A 35 5.34 8.07 0.20
N LYS A 36 5.41 8.14 -1.13
CA LYS A 36 4.25 8.58 -1.90
C LYS A 36 3.25 7.43 -2.00
N VAL A 37 2.07 7.60 -1.41
CA VAL A 37 0.99 6.60 -1.45
C VAL A 37 -0.26 7.21 -2.10
N GLU A 38 -0.85 6.51 -3.05
CA GLU A 38 -2.12 6.88 -3.69
C GLU A 38 -3.13 5.77 -3.38
N VAL A 39 -4.27 6.14 -2.78
CA VAL A 39 -5.34 5.21 -2.43
C VAL A 39 -6.53 5.52 -3.33
N ASN A 40 -6.83 4.59 -4.22
CA ASN A 40 -8.02 4.58 -5.05
C ASN A 40 -9.02 3.56 -4.48
N PRO A 41 -10.29 3.61 -4.90
CA PRO A 41 -11.30 2.64 -4.45
C PRO A 41 -10.91 1.18 -4.72
N ASP A 42 -10.21 0.92 -5.83
CA ASP A 42 -9.86 -0.42 -6.31
C ASP A 42 -8.37 -0.76 -6.16
N GLU A 43 -7.51 0.23 -5.90
CA GLU A 43 -6.06 0.03 -5.86
C GLU A 43 -5.34 0.97 -4.88
N ILE A 44 -4.27 0.49 -4.25
CA ILE A 44 -3.35 1.31 -3.47
C ILE A 44 -1.98 1.23 -4.12
N THR A 45 -1.43 2.38 -4.49
CA THR A 45 -0.16 2.51 -5.17
C THR A 45 0.86 3.19 -4.27
N PHE A 46 1.94 2.49 -3.94
CA PHE A 46 3.10 3.02 -3.24
C PHE A 46 4.21 3.32 -4.24
N THR A 47 4.71 4.55 -4.25
CA THR A 47 5.86 4.97 -5.04
C THR A 47 7.01 5.29 -4.09
N ILE A 48 8.04 4.46 -4.16
CA ILE A 48 9.24 4.54 -3.32
C ILE A 48 10.33 5.26 -4.11
N PRO A 49 10.88 6.37 -3.59
CA PRO A 49 11.95 7.08 -4.25
C PRO A 49 13.24 6.25 -4.29
N PRO A 50 14.10 6.48 -5.29
CA PRO A 50 15.41 5.84 -5.36
C PRO A 50 16.28 6.12 -4.13
N GLY A 51 17.15 5.17 -3.77
CA GLY A 51 18.00 5.27 -2.58
C GLY A 51 17.35 4.82 -1.27
N GLN A 52 16.05 4.44 -1.27
CA GLN A 52 15.43 3.79 -0.10
C GLN A 52 15.49 2.26 -0.18
N PRO A 53 16.12 1.58 0.80
CA PRO A 53 16.30 0.12 0.80
C PRO A 53 15.05 -0.70 1.15
N ALA A 54 13.87 -0.09 1.20
CA ALA A 54 12.76 -0.59 2.01
C ALA A 54 11.55 -1.14 1.25
N SER A 55 11.62 -1.43 -0.06
CA SER A 55 10.43 -1.91 -0.79
C SER A 55 9.85 -3.20 -0.18
N ASP A 56 10.70 -4.13 0.24
CA ASP A 56 10.28 -5.37 0.90
C ASP A 56 9.73 -5.11 2.31
N TYR A 57 10.31 -4.15 3.03
CA TYR A 57 9.86 -3.73 4.36
C TYR A 57 8.47 -3.10 4.29
N ILE A 58 8.24 -2.20 3.33
CA ILE A 58 6.96 -1.50 3.14
C ILE A 58 5.86 -2.51 2.79
N VAL A 59 6.13 -3.45 1.87
CA VAL A 59 5.17 -4.52 1.55
C VAL A 59 4.82 -5.34 2.78
N LYS A 60 5.84 -5.81 3.53
CA LYS A 60 5.63 -6.66 4.70
C LYS A 60 4.91 -5.92 5.83
N HIS A 61 5.31 -4.69 6.12
CA HIS A 61 4.67 -3.89 7.17
C HIS A 61 3.26 -3.49 6.80
N PHE A 62 3.05 -2.97 5.59
CA PHE A 62 1.72 -2.57 5.15
C PHE A 62 0.76 -3.76 5.18
N ARG A 63 1.19 -4.90 4.65
CA ARG A 63 0.44 -6.15 4.73
C ARG A 63 0.15 -6.56 6.17
N ALA A 64 1.15 -6.59 7.05
CA ALA A 64 0.95 -6.99 8.44
C ALA A 64 -0.04 -6.08 9.18
N THR A 65 0.00 -4.76 8.91
CA THR A 65 -0.97 -3.82 9.47
C THR A 65 -2.36 -4.06 8.92
N MET A 66 -2.51 -4.26 7.61
CA MET A 66 -3.79 -4.61 6.98
C MET A 66 -4.33 -5.94 7.52
N GLU A 67 -3.49 -6.95 7.76
CA GLU A 67 -3.90 -8.23 8.35
C GLU A 67 -4.36 -8.06 9.80
N LYS A 68 -3.66 -7.23 10.59
CA LYS A 68 -4.01 -6.92 11.98
C LYS A 68 -5.35 -6.16 12.08
N GLU A 69 -5.59 -5.22 11.19
CA GLU A 69 -6.82 -4.42 11.14
C GLU A 69 -7.98 -5.17 10.47
N GLY A 70 -7.76 -6.39 9.98
CA GLY A 70 -8.77 -7.20 9.28
C GLY A 70 -9.07 -6.73 7.86
N LEU A 71 -8.29 -5.79 7.32
CA LEU A 71 -8.46 -5.19 6.00
C LEU A 71 -7.86 -6.06 4.89
N TRP A 72 -6.86 -6.87 5.19
CA TRP A 72 -6.09 -7.56 4.16
C TRP A 72 -6.90 -8.52 3.29
N ASP A 73 -7.94 -9.16 3.84
CA ASP A 73 -8.76 -10.12 3.08
C ASP A 73 -9.49 -9.45 1.90
N ASP A 74 -9.81 -8.16 2.04
CA ASP A 74 -10.46 -7.31 1.04
C ASP A 74 -9.48 -6.82 -0.06
N TRP A 75 -8.16 -6.82 0.23
CA TRP A 75 -7.09 -6.23 -0.60
C TRP A 75 -6.06 -7.25 -1.15
N LYS A 76 -6.36 -8.54 -1.07
CA LYS A 76 -5.41 -9.66 -1.21
C LYS A 76 -4.99 -10.05 -2.65
N LYS A 77 -5.71 -9.69 -3.72
CA LYS A 77 -5.35 -10.15 -5.08
C LYS A 77 -4.59 -9.12 -5.91
N GLY A 78 -3.30 -8.99 -5.62
CA GLY A 78 -2.32 -8.56 -6.61
C GLY A 78 -2.21 -9.62 -7.73
N ARG A 79 -2.58 -9.24 -8.95
CA ARG A 79 -2.43 -10.09 -10.15
C ARG A 79 -0.96 -10.48 -10.34
N LYS A 80 -0.73 -11.78 -10.59
CA LYS A 80 0.57 -12.36 -10.97
C LYS A 80 0.98 -11.91 -12.37
#